data_AF-A0A8D8CPN1-F1
#
_entry.id   AF-A0A8D8CPN1-F1
#
_cell.length_a   1.000
_cell.length_b   1.000
_cell.length_c   1.000
_cell.angle_alpha   90.00
_cell.angle_beta   90.00
_cell.angle_gamma   90.00
#
_symmetry.space_group_name_H-M   'P 1'
#
loop_
_entity.id
_entity.type
_entity.pdbx_description
1 polymer ?
#
loop_
_entity_poly.entity_id
_entity_poly.type
_entity_poly.pdbx_seq_one_letter_code
_entity_poly.pdbx_strand_id
1 'polypeptide(L)'
;LIKDMPILTQENLGDCSIRSELTSCANLFSYSLTEEGVCVTFNGLSANELLRTENIQTEDPYLSSINKSTFWTQEDGYSQQATVRTYPYRSLGSGISAGISVTLQNHDFLLE
;
A
#
# COMPACT_ATOMS: atom_id res chain seq x y z
N LEU A 1 25.22 -8.78 1.96
CA LEU A 1 24.62 -7.97 3.06
C LEU A 1 23.18 -7.57 2.74
N ILE A 2 22.85 -7.02 1.56
CA ILE A 2 21.44 -6.73 1.17
C ILE A 2 20.71 -7.96 0.56
N LYS A 3 21.44 -9.01 0.15
CA LYS A 3 20.89 -10.20 -0.51
C LYS A 3 20.21 -11.24 0.41
N ASP A 4 20.34 -11.11 1.72
CA ASP A 4 19.99 -12.19 2.66
C ASP A 4 18.86 -11.81 3.63
N MET A 5 18.16 -10.69 3.40
CA MET A 5 16.94 -10.39 4.17
C MET A 5 15.75 -11.13 3.54
N PRO A 6 14.88 -11.78 4.33
CA PRO A 6 13.59 -12.29 3.86
C PRO A 6 12.70 -11.07 3.60
N ILE A 7 12.85 -10.49 2.42
CA ILE A 7 12.15 -9.29 2.01
C ILE A 7 10.80 -9.73 1.49
N LEU A 8 9.71 -9.28 2.12
CA LEU A 8 8.40 -9.29 1.47
C LEU A 8 8.48 -8.33 0.28
N THR A 9 8.80 -8.87 -0.89
CA THR A 9 8.78 -8.12 -2.15
C THR A 9 7.40 -8.23 -2.79
N GLN A 10 7.17 -7.47 -3.87
CA GLN A 10 5.99 -7.65 -4.70
C GLN A 10 5.79 -9.11 -5.16
N GLU A 11 6.87 -9.89 -5.26
CA GLU A 11 6.86 -11.28 -5.71
C GLU A 11 6.19 -12.23 -4.71
N ASN A 12 6.08 -11.82 -3.44
CA ASN A 12 5.38 -12.56 -2.41
C ASN A 12 3.88 -12.21 -2.32
N LEU A 13 3.42 -11.22 -3.07
CA LEU A 13 2.01 -10.87 -3.17
C LEU A 13 1.40 -11.63 -4.35
N GLY A 14 0.55 -12.60 -4.05
CA GLY A 14 -0.26 -13.33 -5.02
C GLY A 14 -1.48 -12.52 -5.47
N ASP A 15 -2.67 -13.09 -5.35
CA ASP A 15 -3.90 -12.38 -5.72
C ASP A 15 -4.25 -11.29 -4.71
N CYS A 16 -4.53 -10.09 -5.23
CA CYS A 16 -5.09 -8.98 -4.48
C CYS A 16 -6.51 -8.66 -4.95
N SER A 17 -7.38 -8.34 -3.99
CA SER A 17 -8.69 -7.77 -4.26
C SER A 17 -9.06 -6.72 -3.24
N ILE A 18 -9.81 -5.72 -3.69
CA ILE A 18 -10.47 -4.74 -2.84
C ILE A 18 -11.97 -4.86 -3.08
N ARG A 19 -12.72 -5.19 -2.04
CA ARG A 19 -14.17 -5.37 -2.10
C ARG A 19 -14.60 -6.44 -3.12
N SER A 20 -13.87 -7.55 -3.14
CA SER A 20 -14.05 -8.65 -4.11
C SER A 20 -13.79 -8.26 -5.58
N GLU A 21 -13.29 -7.05 -5.86
CA GLU A 21 -12.81 -6.64 -7.18
C GLU A 21 -11.31 -6.97 -7.27
N LEU A 22 -10.97 -7.92 -8.14
CA LEU A 22 -9.57 -8.27 -8.42
C LEU A 22 -8.83 -7.03 -8.94
N THR A 23 -7.64 -6.80 -8.42
CA THR A 23 -6.80 -5.67 -8.79
C THR A 23 -5.33 -6.00 -8.64
N SER A 24 -4.47 -5.26 -9.32
CA SER A 24 -3.02 -5.42 -9.19
C SER A 24 -2.57 -5.05 -7.78
N CYS A 25 -1.84 -5.93 -7.12
CA CYS A 25 -1.19 -5.63 -5.83
C CYS A 25 -0.26 -4.41 -5.92
N ALA A 26 0.40 -4.22 -7.08
CA ALA A 26 1.26 -3.06 -7.32
C ALA A 26 0.50 -1.72 -7.30
N ASN A 27 -0.82 -1.74 -7.50
CA ASN A 27 -1.66 -0.54 -7.43
C ASN A 27 -2.21 -0.28 -6.02
N LEU A 28 -2.24 -1.31 -5.15
CA LEU A 28 -2.77 -1.20 -3.79
C LEU A 28 -1.70 -0.88 -2.76
N PHE A 29 -0.47 -1.34 -3.00
CA PHE A 29 0.63 -1.28 -2.05
C PHE A 29 1.71 -0.31 -2.51
N SER A 30 2.31 0.35 -1.53
CA SER A 30 3.52 1.16 -1.67
C SER A 30 4.65 0.54 -0.86
N TYR A 31 5.88 0.86 -1.21
CA TYR A 31 7.08 0.31 -0.61
C TYR A 31 7.89 1.42 0.05
N SER A 32 8.49 1.10 1.18
CA SER A 32 9.45 1.97 1.86
C SER A 32 10.58 1.13 2.43
N LEU A 33 11.81 1.63 2.34
CA LEU A 33 12.96 1.00 2.96
C LEU A 33 13.16 1.58 4.36
N THR A 34 13.24 0.70 5.34
CA THR A 34 13.48 1.00 6.76
C THR A 34 14.71 0.26 7.25
N GLU A 35 15.16 0.55 8.48
CA GLU A 35 16.28 -0.19 9.08
C GLU A 35 15.92 -1.68 9.30
N GLU A 36 14.63 -1.97 9.42
CA GLU A 36 14.05 -3.30 9.57
C GLU A 36 13.81 -4.03 8.23
N GLY A 37 14.09 -3.38 7.10
CA GLY A 37 13.90 -3.93 5.75
C GLY A 37 12.82 -3.21 4.94
N VAL A 38 12.24 -3.91 3.97
CA VAL A 38 11.20 -3.34 3.09
C VAL A 38 9.83 -3.48 3.76
N CYS A 39 9.15 -2.34 3.94
CA CYS A 39 7.75 -2.32 4.36
C CYS A 39 6.83 -2.21 3.13
N VAL A 40 5.77 -3.00 3.14
CA VAL A 40 4.74 -3.02 2.10
C VAL A 40 3.44 -2.46 2.70
N THR A 41 3.02 -1.29 2.23
CA THR A 41 1.98 -0.47 2.89
C THR A 41 0.77 -0.30 2.00
N PHE A 42 -0.37 -0.85 2.44
CA PHE A 42 -1.68 -0.58 1.83
C PHE A 42 -2.14 0.85 2.16
N ASN A 43 -2.77 1.54 1.22
CA ASN A 43 -3.25 2.92 1.41
C ASN A 43 -2.16 3.92 1.82
N GLY A 44 -0.89 3.71 1.45
CA GLY A 44 0.16 4.67 1.71
C GLY A 44 -0.12 6.01 1.03
N LEU A 45 -0.11 7.13 1.75
CA LEU A 45 -0.32 8.45 1.16
C LEU A 45 0.97 8.97 0.52
N SER A 46 0.84 9.94 -0.39
CA SER A 46 1.99 10.54 -1.04
C SER A 46 2.92 11.22 -0.03
N ALA A 47 4.23 11.21 -0.28
CA ALA A 47 5.20 11.84 0.61
C ALA A 47 4.89 13.32 0.90
N ASN A 48 4.32 14.03 -0.07
CA ASN A 48 3.91 15.43 0.07
C ASN A 48 2.75 15.66 1.04
N GLU A 49 1.99 14.62 1.38
CA GLU A 49 0.90 14.71 2.38
C GLU A 49 1.36 14.26 3.76
N LEU A 50 2.31 13.32 3.82
CA LEU A 50 2.80 12.77 5.08
C LEU A 50 3.98 13.55 5.66
N LEU A 51 4.83 14.09 4.80
CA LEU A 51 6.15 14.59 5.16
C LEU A 51 6.34 16.04 4.72
N ARG A 52 7.23 16.74 5.43
CA ARG A 52 7.73 18.06 5.05
C ARG A 52 8.82 17.91 3.99
N THR A 53 8.40 17.71 2.74
CA THR A 53 9.29 17.35 1.64
C THR A 53 10.32 18.41 1.30
N GLU A 54 10.13 19.66 1.73
CA GLU A 54 11.10 20.75 1.57
C GLU A 54 12.40 20.55 2.38
N ASN A 55 12.40 19.65 3.36
CA ASN A 55 13.57 19.31 4.18
C ASN A 55 14.11 17.89 3.92
N ILE A 56 13.60 17.21 2.89
CA ILE A 56 13.95 15.82 2.59
C ILE A 56 14.93 15.77 1.41
N GLN A 57 15.95 14.91 1.53
CA GLN A 57 16.87 14.63 0.43
C GLN A 57 16.10 14.12 -0.80
N THR A 58 16.29 14.78 -1.95
CA THR A 58 15.56 14.46 -3.19
C THR A 58 16.14 13.30 -3.97
N GLU A 59 17.32 12.82 -3.56
CA GLU A 59 18.13 11.86 -4.30
C GLU A 59 17.57 10.44 -4.23
N ASP A 60 16.91 10.08 -3.12
CA ASP A 60 16.25 8.78 -2.95
C ASP A 60 14.86 8.93 -2.30
N PRO A 61 13.77 8.52 -2.97
CA PRO A 61 12.43 8.59 -2.39
C PRO A 61 12.25 7.53 -1.30
N TYR A 62 12.19 7.97 -0.04
CA TYR A 62 11.91 7.13 1.13
C TYR A 62 10.55 6.40 1.07
N LEU A 63 9.60 6.98 0.34
CA LEU A 63 8.26 6.45 0.14
C LEU A 63 8.00 6.32 -1.36
N SER A 64 7.61 5.13 -1.82
CA SER A 64 7.22 4.94 -3.21
C SER A 64 5.79 5.40 -3.52
N SER A 65 5.01 5.78 -2.50
CA SER A 65 3.62 6.18 -2.71
C SER A 65 3.53 7.55 -3.38
N ILE A 66 2.74 7.59 -4.46
CA ILE A 66 2.41 8.81 -5.21
C ILE A 66 0.94 9.19 -5.09
N ASN A 67 0.11 8.34 -4.48
CA ASN A 67 -1.33 8.52 -4.45
C ASN A 67 -1.71 9.60 -3.43
N LYS A 68 -2.44 10.61 -3.90
CA LYS A 68 -2.95 11.67 -3.03
C LYS A 68 -4.31 11.30 -2.46
N SER A 69 -4.54 11.68 -1.21
CA SER A 69 -5.88 11.61 -0.64
C SER A 69 -6.82 12.53 -1.43
N THR A 70 -8.05 12.06 -1.65
CA THR A 70 -9.09 12.82 -2.33
C THR A 70 -10.34 12.74 -1.48
N PHE A 71 -10.99 13.86 -1.18
CA PHE A 71 -12.22 13.88 -0.38
C PHE A 71 -12.10 13.14 0.97
N TRP A 72 -10.89 13.06 1.53
CA TRP A 72 -10.58 12.42 2.81
C TRP A 72 -9.55 13.26 3.55
N THR A 73 -9.70 13.42 4.86
CA THR A 73 -8.70 14.00 5.77
C THR A 73 -8.52 13.12 7.00
N GLN A 74 -7.43 13.31 7.73
CA GLN A 74 -7.18 12.58 8.97
C GLN A 74 -8.18 12.97 10.08
N GLU A 75 -8.61 14.23 10.09
CA GLU A 75 -9.47 14.82 11.11
C GLU A 75 -10.94 14.47 10.89
N ASP A 76 -11.44 14.60 9.66
CA ASP A 76 -12.86 14.49 9.34
C ASP A 76 -13.22 13.19 8.59
N GLY A 77 -12.21 12.43 8.14
CA GLY A 77 -12.42 11.25 7.33
C GLY A 77 -12.98 11.60 5.94
N TYR A 78 -13.84 10.74 5.39
CA TYR A 78 -14.39 10.91 4.04
C TYR A 78 -15.51 11.95 4.01
N SER A 79 -15.41 12.92 3.09
CA SER A 79 -16.45 13.92 2.87
C SER A 79 -17.66 13.33 2.15
N GLN A 80 -18.77 14.08 2.10
CA GLN A 80 -19.99 13.69 1.38
C GLN A 80 -19.81 13.54 -0.14
N GLN A 81 -18.73 14.11 -0.69
CA GLN A 81 -18.40 14.00 -2.11
C GLN A 81 -17.58 12.73 -2.42
N ALA A 82 -17.10 12.02 -1.39
CA ALA A 82 -16.31 10.81 -1.57
C ALA A 82 -17.14 9.71 -2.24
N THR A 83 -16.57 9.09 -3.26
CA THR A 83 -17.15 7.96 -3.98
C THR A 83 -16.56 6.65 -3.47
N VAL A 84 -17.10 5.52 -3.93
CA VAL A 84 -16.50 4.22 -3.64
C VAL A 84 -15.09 4.07 -4.23
N ARG A 85 -14.69 4.84 -5.24
CA ARG A 85 -13.34 4.76 -5.84
C ARG A 85 -12.35 5.77 -5.25
N THR A 86 -12.80 6.58 -4.29
CA THR A 86 -11.97 7.57 -3.61
C THR A 86 -10.80 6.93 -2.87
N TYR A 87 -9.62 7.54 -2.99
CA TYR A 87 -8.40 7.15 -2.26
C TYR A 87 -8.23 8.02 -0.99
N PRO A 88 -7.83 7.46 0.16
CA PRO A 88 -7.49 6.04 0.40
C PRO A 88 -8.71 5.13 0.30
N TYR A 89 -8.51 3.84 -0.01
CA TYR A 89 -9.62 2.89 -0.13
C TYR A 89 -10.22 2.55 1.24
N ARG A 90 -11.55 2.48 1.33
CA ARG A 90 -12.27 2.06 2.55
C ARG A 90 -13.09 0.79 2.35
N SER A 91 -13.33 0.08 3.44
CA SER A 91 -14.33 -0.98 3.46
C SER A 91 -15.74 -0.40 3.27
N LEU A 92 -16.63 -1.17 2.61
CA LEU A 92 -18.03 -0.77 2.41
C LEU A 92 -19.01 -1.46 3.35
N GLY A 93 -18.50 -2.24 4.31
CA GLY A 93 -19.32 -2.97 5.26
C GLY A 93 -18.49 -3.98 6.05
N SER A 94 -19.19 -4.91 6.70
CA SER A 94 -18.58 -6.01 7.43
C SER A 94 -18.41 -7.23 6.52
N GLY A 95 -17.37 -8.03 6.77
CA GLY A 95 -17.10 -9.28 6.06
C GLY A 95 -15.89 -9.24 5.13
N ILE A 96 -15.39 -10.42 4.78
CA ILE A 96 -14.17 -10.61 3.97
C ILE A 96 -14.27 -9.98 2.58
N SER A 97 -15.48 -9.94 2.01
CA SER A 97 -15.75 -9.39 0.69
C SER A 97 -15.85 -7.87 0.64
N ALA A 98 -15.84 -7.21 1.81
CA ALA A 98 -16.08 -5.76 1.92
C ALA A 98 -14.80 -4.94 2.10
N GLY A 99 -13.64 -5.59 2.29
CA GLY A 99 -12.35 -4.96 2.56
C GLY A 99 -11.26 -5.40 1.58
N ILE A 100 -10.01 -5.38 2.02
CA ILE A 100 -8.87 -5.89 1.26
C ILE A 100 -8.68 -7.38 1.52
N SER A 101 -8.37 -8.14 0.47
CA SER A 101 -7.88 -9.52 0.57
C SER A 101 -6.58 -9.63 -0.23
N VAL A 102 -5.56 -10.22 0.38
CA VAL A 102 -4.25 -10.45 -0.20
C VAL A 102 -3.83 -11.87 0.09
N THR A 103 -3.40 -12.57 -0.95
CA THR A 103 -2.75 -13.87 -0.78
C THR A 103 -1.26 -13.65 -0.65
N LEU A 104 -0.65 -14.08 0.45
CA LEU A 104 0.80 -14.12 0.59
C LEU A 104 1.29 -15.47 0.08
N GLN A 105 2.25 -15.43 -0.83
CA GLN A 105 2.85 -16.62 -1.44
C GLN A 105 4.34 -16.62 -1.18
N ASN A 106 4.87 -17.79 -0.83
CA ASN A 106 6.31 -18.02 -0.82
C ASN A 106 6.69 -18.78 -2.09
N HIS A 107 7.58 -18.20 -2.90
CA HIS A 107 8.09 -18.86 -4.11
C HIS A 107 9.15 -19.93 -3.81
N ASP A 108 9.67 -19.99 -2.58
CA ASP A 108 10.71 -20.96 -2.17
C ASP A 108 10.20 -22.40 -2.03
N PHE A 109 8.88 -22.64 -2.11
CA PHE A 109 8.28 -23.98 -2.00
C PHE A 109 8.09 -24.73 -3.33
N LEU A 110 8.55 -24.18 -4.46
CA LEU A 110 8.44 -24.83 -5.78
C LEU A 110 9.76 -25.41 -6.32
N LEU A 111 10.78 -25.52 -5.47
CA LEU A 111 12.07 -26.15 -5.79
C LEU A 111 12.42 -27.27 -4.79
N GLU A 112 11.51 -28.23 -4.61
CA GLU A 112 11.86 -29.60 -4.18
C GLU A 112 11.06 -30.63 -5.01
#